data_AF-A0A6I3T198-F1
#
_entry.id   AF-A0A6I3T198-F1
#
_cell.length_a   1.000
_cell.length_b   1.000
_cell.length_c   1.000
_cell.angle_alpha   90.00
_cell.angle_beta   90.00
_cell.angle_gamma   90.00
#
_symmetry.space_group_name_H-M   'P 1'
#
loop_
_entity.id
_entity.type
_entity.pdbx_description
1 polymer ?
#
loop_
_entity_poly.entity_id
_entity_poly.type
_entity_poly.pdbx_seq_one_letter_code
_entity_poly.pdbx_strand_id
1 'polypeptide(L)'
;MKFMIPAAVAAVTLFAGGSAQAASWQFDAFTFSERYPVSDTAVTVVSQSASATVLTLDSLAAASSIYAAIDDYQYPIEGPWGYMIEHEMMVDTETYDISVRDGYKITGFTVDLVVKGDMRPGQPNGVTTNKFSFDFYFGREGDHTSWQGASMGGIENLNGTSGLNKSFDDLALTGNFTLNASPYEWTGALAARSYSEMANMLYFVEESYSNIWADEIKLTFHTAAVSAVPEPGSYLMLGAGLALMGGMTRCRRAGK
;
A
#
# COMPACT_ATOMS: atom_id res chain seq x y z
N MET A 1 -2.75 51.56 3.71
CA MET A 1 -1.83 50.46 4.07
C MET A 1 -2.64 49.18 4.10
N LYS A 2 -2.33 48.23 3.21
CA LYS A 2 -2.96 46.91 3.13
C LYS A 2 -2.38 46.03 4.25
N PHE A 3 -3.23 45.47 5.09
CA PHE A 3 -2.88 44.32 5.93
C PHE A 3 -3.83 43.18 5.58
N MET A 4 -3.29 42.20 4.85
CA MET A 4 -3.86 40.87 4.66
C MET A 4 -3.58 40.07 5.93
N ILE A 5 -4.59 39.38 6.47
CA ILE A 5 -4.41 38.35 7.51
C ILE A 5 -5.08 37.07 6.99
N PRO A 6 -4.47 35.88 7.15
CA PRO A 6 -4.80 34.68 6.40
C PRO A 6 -6.05 33.97 6.95
N ALA A 7 -6.75 33.28 6.06
CA ALA A 7 -7.82 32.35 6.41
C ALA A 7 -7.25 31.19 7.24
N ALA A 8 -7.68 31.09 8.50
CA ALA A 8 -7.45 29.93 9.33
C ALA A 8 -8.37 28.80 8.87
N VAL A 9 -7.80 27.71 8.35
CA VAL A 9 -8.52 26.45 8.16
C VAL A 9 -8.66 25.80 9.54
N ALA A 10 -9.86 25.84 10.10
CA ALA A 10 -10.17 25.13 11.33
C ALA A 10 -10.46 23.66 11.01
N ALA A 11 -9.56 22.77 11.43
CA ALA A 11 -9.86 21.34 11.55
C ALA A 11 -10.73 21.14 12.79
N VAL A 12 -11.99 20.74 12.60
CA VAL A 12 -12.89 20.34 13.68
C VAL A 12 -12.76 18.84 13.87
N THR A 13 -12.09 18.42 14.94
CA THR A 13 -12.09 17.02 15.40
C THR A 13 -13.24 16.84 16.39
N LEU A 14 -14.35 16.26 15.95
CA LEU A 14 -15.43 15.81 16.81
C LEU A 14 -15.26 14.31 17.08
N PHE A 15 -14.82 13.97 18.30
CA PHE A 15 -14.86 12.60 18.81
C PHE A 15 -16.31 12.25 19.18
N ALA A 16 -16.96 11.44 18.34
CA ALA A 16 -18.13 10.67 18.71
C ALA A 16 -17.77 9.19 18.57
N GLY A 17 -18.01 8.41 19.63
CA GLY A 17 -17.89 6.95 19.59
C GLY A 17 -18.92 6.38 18.62
N GLY A 18 -18.51 6.30 17.35
CA GLY A 18 -19.28 5.67 16.27
C GLY A 18 -18.90 4.21 16.18
N SER A 19 -19.89 3.36 15.91
CA SER A 19 -19.65 2.10 15.18
C SER A 19 -18.66 2.40 14.06
N ALA A 20 -17.52 1.69 14.01
CA ALA A 20 -16.50 1.88 12.99
C ALA A 20 -17.17 1.81 11.60
N GLN A 21 -17.48 2.98 11.03
CA GLN A 21 -17.93 3.06 9.66
C GLN A 21 -16.68 2.84 8.83
N ALA A 22 -16.79 1.93 7.86
CA ALA A 22 -15.77 1.75 6.84
C ALA A 22 -15.32 3.12 6.33
N ALA A 23 -14.05 3.43 6.51
CA ALA A 23 -13.51 4.69 6.06
C ALA A 23 -13.62 4.74 4.53
N SER A 24 -14.14 5.85 4.01
CA SER A 24 -14.29 6.07 2.57
C SER A 24 -13.72 7.43 2.20
N TRP A 25 -12.90 7.41 1.16
CA TRP A 25 -12.23 8.56 0.57
C TRP A 25 -12.72 8.73 -0.86
N GLN A 26 -13.07 9.97 -1.21
CA GLN A 26 -13.65 10.33 -2.49
C GLN A 26 -12.63 11.14 -3.29
N PHE A 27 -12.31 10.68 -4.50
CA PHE A 27 -11.41 11.34 -5.43
C PHE A 27 -12.13 11.66 -6.75
N ASP A 28 -11.51 12.48 -7.60
CA ASP A 28 -12.15 12.92 -8.84
C ASP A 28 -12.54 11.75 -9.76
N ALA A 29 -11.65 10.76 -9.85
CA ALA A 29 -11.74 9.64 -10.77
C ALA A 29 -12.27 8.35 -10.13
N PHE A 30 -12.24 8.22 -8.80
CA PHE A 30 -12.65 6.99 -8.11
C PHE A 30 -12.98 7.25 -6.63
N THR A 31 -13.63 6.27 -6.02
CA THR A 31 -13.80 6.20 -4.58
C THR A 31 -12.97 5.05 -4.05
N PHE A 32 -12.38 5.24 -2.89
CA PHE A 32 -11.56 4.26 -2.18
C PHE A 32 -12.23 4.03 -0.84
N SER A 33 -12.48 2.79 -0.46
CA SER A 33 -13.10 2.47 0.82
C SER A 33 -12.50 1.22 1.40
N GLU A 34 -12.33 1.20 2.70
CA GLU A 34 -11.97 -0.01 3.40
C GLU A 34 -13.12 -1.03 3.34
N ARG A 35 -12.83 -2.28 2.96
CA ARG A 35 -13.87 -3.33 2.87
C ARG A 35 -14.25 -3.87 4.24
N TYR A 36 -13.25 -4.12 5.07
CA TYR A 36 -13.43 -4.69 6.40
C TYR A 36 -12.81 -3.71 7.40
N PRO A 37 -13.62 -2.86 8.06
CA PRO A 37 -13.11 -1.90 9.03
C PRO A 37 -12.35 -2.61 10.15
N VAL A 38 -11.03 -2.54 10.09
CA VAL A 38 -10.15 -2.84 11.21
C VAL A 38 -10.06 -1.57 12.04
N SER A 39 -9.98 -1.68 13.38
CA SER A 39 -10.20 -0.54 14.29
C SER A 39 -9.27 0.66 14.09
N ASP A 40 -8.18 0.49 13.33
CA ASP A 40 -7.08 1.43 13.25
C ASP A 40 -6.59 1.71 11.82
N THR A 41 -7.36 1.35 10.77
CA THR A 41 -6.94 1.65 9.39
C THR A 41 -6.87 3.15 9.15
N ALA A 42 -5.69 3.59 8.69
CA ALA A 42 -5.35 5.00 8.52
C ALA A 42 -4.75 5.21 7.13
N VAL A 43 -5.50 5.91 6.28
CA VAL A 43 -5.05 6.30 4.94
C VAL A 43 -5.01 7.82 4.85
N THR A 44 -3.84 8.36 4.48
CA THR A 44 -3.63 9.80 4.29
C THR A 44 -3.46 10.11 2.81
N VAL A 45 -4.09 11.18 2.34
CA VAL A 45 -3.92 11.68 0.97
C VAL A 45 -2.69 12.56 0.91
N VAL A 46 -1.67 12.15 0.15
CA VAL A 46 -0.43 12.91 -0.02
C VAL A 46 -0.58 13.95 -1.12
N SER A 47 -1.14 13.55 -2.26
CA SER A 47 -1.39 14.48 -3.38
C SER A 47 -2.47 13.95 -4.33
N GLN A 48 -3.10 14.86 -5.07
CA GLN A 48 -4.10 14.54 -6.08
C GLN A 48 -3.93 15.46 -7.30
N SER A 49 -4.07 14.87 -8.48
CA SER A 49 -4.05 15.54 -9.78
C SER A 49 -5.00 14.85 -10.75
N ALA A 50 -5.20 15.41 -11.93
CA ALA A 50 -6.05 14.81 -12.96
C ALA A 50 -5.55 13.43 -13.44
N SER A 51 -4.25 13.15 -13.32
CA SER A 51 -3.61 11.93 -13.81
C SER A 51 -3.09 11.00 -12.72
N ALA A 52 -3.07 11.44 -11.46
CA ALA A 52 -2.52 10.64 -10.36
C ALA A 52 -3.10 11.02 -9.01
N THR A 53 -3.36 10.00 -8.17
CA THR A 53 -3.71 10.15 -6.75
C THR A 53 -2.72 9.35 -5.90
N VAL A 54 -2.09 10.01 -4.93
CA VAL A 54 -1.07 9.42 -4.05
C VAL A 54 -1.62 9.33 -2.62
N LEU A 55 -1.63 8.12 -2.06
CA LEU A 55 -2.09 7.79 -0.71
C LEU A 55 -0.93 7.21 0.11
N THR A 56 -0.98 7.31 1.43
CA THR A 56 -0.17 6.49 2.34
C THR A 56 -1.03 5.51 3.13
N LEU A 57 -0.51 4.30 3.35
CA LEU A 57 -1.14 3.25 4.15
C LEU A 57 -0.47 3.26 5.54
N ASP A 58 -0.84 4.24 6.37
CA ASP A 58 -0.15 4.55 7.62
C ASP A 58 -0.35 3.44 8.68
N SER A 59 -1.52 2.78 8.66
CA SER A 59 -1.84 1.65 9.53
C SER A 59 -0.98 0.42 9.27
N LEU A 60 -0.73 0.07 8.01
CA LEU A 60 0.19 -1.02 7.67
C LEU A 60 1.61 -0.73 8.10
N ALA A 61 2.07 0.51 7.92
CA ALA A 61 3.39 0.92 8.38
C ALA A 61 3.50 0.79 9.92
N ALA A 62 2.47 1.23 10.65
CA ALA A 62 2.44 1.08 12.10
C ALA A 62 2.40 -0.41 12.53
N ALA A 63 1.55 -1.22 11.92
CA ALA A 63 1.39 -2.64 12.23
C ALA A 63 2.65 -3.47 11.91
N SER A 64 3.44 -3.06 10.93
CA SER A 64 4.72 -3.69 10.60
C SER A 64 5.81 -3.47 11.69
N SER A 65 5.67 -2.41 12.50
CA SER A 65 6.74 -1.99 13.43
C SER A 65 6.82 -2.78 14.75
N ILE A 66 5.83 -3.61 15.05
CA ILE A 66 5.65 -4.25 16.37
C ILE A 66 6.29 -5.65 16.48
N TYR A 67 7.02 -6.11 15.46
CA TYR A 67 7.37 -7.53 15.30
C TYR A 67 8.87 -7.87 15.43
N ALA A 68 9.45 -7.45 16.56
CA ALA A 68 10.84 -7.75 16.90
C ALA A 68 11.01 -9.14 17.57
N ALA A 69 12.04 -9.88 17.14
CA ALA A 69 12.54 -11.06 17.84
C ALA A 69 13.70 -10.66 18.77
N ILE A 70 13.61 -11.06 20.03
CA ILE A 70 14.65 -10.86 21.05
C ILE A 70 14.89 -12.19 21.73
N ASP A 71 16.15 -12.64 21.74
CA ASP A 71 16.57 -13.78 22.57
C ASP A 71 17.49 -13.23 23.66
N ASP A 72 16.92 -13.08 24.86
CA ASP A 72 17.60 -12.74 26.12
C ASP A 72 17.59 -13.93 27.10
N TYR A 73 17.24 -15.13 26.61
CA TYR A 73 16.87 -16.24 27.48
C TYR A 73 18.09 -16.82 28.20
N GLN A 74 18.09 -16.68 29.52
CA GLN A 74 19.23 -17.01 30.40
C GLN A 74 19.34 -18.50 30.76
N TYR A 75 18.29 -19.30 30.54
CA TYR A 75 18.32 -20.71 30.95
C TYR A 75 19.11 -21.57 29.96
N PRO A 76 19.83 -22.59 30.46
CA PRO A 76 20.51 -23.55 29.61
C PRO A 76 19.49 -24.26 28.72
N ILE A 77 19.59 -24.05 27.42
CA ILE A 77 18.90 -24.91 26.45
C ILE A 77 19.64 -26.25 26.47
N GLU A 78 18.92 -27.33 26.78
CA GLU A 78 19.47 -28.68 26.69
C GLU A 78 19.74 -29.02 25.23
N GLY A 79 21.02 -28.99 24.83
CA GLY A 79 21.46 -29.42 23.49
C GLY A 79 22.59 -28.56 22.92
N PRO A 80 23.38 -29.09 21.97
CA PRO A 80 24.49 -28.37 21.35
C PRO A 80 24.05 -27.30 20.33
N TRP A 81 22.77 -27.28 19.96
CA TRP A 81 22.19 -26.32 19.02
C TRP A 81 21.08 -25.57 19.75
N GLY A 82 21.33 -24.31 20.14
CA GLY A 82 20.27 -23.46 20.67
C GLY A 82 19.19 -23.25 19.59
N TYR A 83 17.92 -23.16 20.01
CA TYR A 83 16.84 -22.80 19.11
C TYR A 83 16.78 -21.28 18.95
N MET A 84 16.66 -20.80 17.72
CA MET A 84 16.42 -19.39 17.43
C MET A 84 15.02 -19.02 17.89
N ILE A 85 14.87 -17.87 18.55
CA ILE A 85 13.55 -17.26 18.78
C ILE A 85 13.11 -16.66 17.46
N GLU A 86 12.02 -17.18 16.92
CA GLU A 86 11.47 -16.79 15.63
C GLU A 86 10.07 -16.21 15.82
N HIS A 87 9.82 -15.14 15.09
CA HIS A 87 8.54 -14.48 14.99
C HIS A 87 8.17 -14.45 13.51
N GLU A 88 7.07 -15.10 13.17
CA GLU A 88 6.46 -15.05 11.84
C GLU A 88 5.08 -14.41 11.94
N MET A 89 4.78 -13.44 11.07
CA MET A 89 3.45 -12.85 10.99
C MET A 89 3.10 -12.46 9.58
N MET A 90 1.90 -12.87 9.16
CA MET A 90 1.17 -12.13 8.14
C MET A 90 0.58 -10.92 8.86
N VAL A 91 1.14 -9.73 8.61
CA VAL A 91 0.59 -8.49 9.15
C VAL A 91 -0.85 -8.36 8.65
N ASP A 92 -1.71 -7.71 9.43
CA ASP A 92 -3.12 -7.54 9.09
C ASP A 92 -3.29 -7.15 7.62
N THR A 93 -3.97 -8.02 6.88
CA THR A 93 -4.18 -7.83 5.45
C THR A 93 -5.26 -6.78 5.26
N GLU A 94 -4.89 -5.64 4.70
CA GLU A 94 -5.86 -4.59 4.42
C GLU A 94 -6.49 -4.80 3.05
N THR A 95 -7.82 -4.70 3.01
CA THR A 95 -8.60 -4.88 1.79
C THR A 95 -9.43 -3.63 1.52
N TYR A 96 -9.32 -3.14 0.30
CA TYR A 96 -9.92 -1.89 -0.15
C TYR A 96 -10.82 -2.13 -1.35
N ASP A 97 -12.02 -1.59 -1.31
CA ASP A 97 -12.91 -1.47 -2.44
C ASP A 97 -12.68 -0.16 -3.18
N ILE A 98 -12.57 -0.27 -4.49
CA ILE A 98 -12.27 0.84 -5.39
C ILE A 98 -13.36 0.90 -6.44
N SER A 99 -14.11 2.00 -6.47
CA SER A 99 -15.14 2.24 -7.49
C SER A 99 -14.69 3.36 -8.40
N VAL A 100 -14.30 3.01 -9.63
CA VAL A 100 -13.89 3.99 -10.65
C VAL A 100 -15.12 4.67 -11.22
N ARG A 101 -15.09 6.00 -11.23
CA ARG A 101 -16.17 6.83 -11.76
C ARG A 101 -16.29 6.69 -13.27
N ASP A 102 -17.52 6.72 -13.77
CA ASP A 102 -17.80 6.76 -15.21
C ASP A 102 -17.01 7.87 -15.92
N GLY A 103 -16.42 7.52 -17.07
CA GLY A 103 -15.56 8.41 -17.84
C GLY A 103 -14.08 8.37 -17.44
N TYR A 104 -13.72 7.65 -16.38
CA TYR A 104 -12.34 7.43 -15.94
C TYR A 104 -11.94 5.95 -16.00
N LYS A 105 -10.63 5.73 -16.03
CA LYS A 105 -9.98 4.43 -15.84
C LYS A 105 -8.72 4.60 -15.01
N ILE A 106 -8.36 3.53 -14.30
CA ILE A 106 -7.03 3.40 -13.69
C ILE A 106 -6.12 2.72 -14.72
N THR A 107 -5.06 3.43 -15.11
CA THR A 107 -4.10 3.01 -16.14
C THR A 107 -2.86 2.37 -15.57
N GLY A 108 -2.63 2.54 -14.28
CA GLY A 108 -1.49 1.95 -13.61
C GLY A 108 -1.54 2.20 -12.12
N PHE A 109 -0.60 1.57 -11.44
CA PHE A 109 -0.43 1.66 -10.01
C PHE A 109 1.05 1.57 -9.66
N THR A 110 1.50 2.41 -8.74
CA THR A 110 2.87 2.34 -8.21
C THR A 110 2.80 2.21 -6.70
N VAL A 111 3.56 1.27 -6.16
CA VAL A 111 3.84 1.18 -4.74
C VAL A 111 5.28 1.62 -4.50
N ASP A 112 5.44 2.49 -3.53
CA ASP A 112 6.73 2.89 -2.97
C ASP A 112 6.68 2.64 -1.47
N LEU A 113 7.65 1.92 -0.91
CA LEU A 113 7.77 1.78 0.53
C LEU A 113 9.23 1.76 0.97
N VAL A 114 9.47 2.17 2.21
CA VAL A 114 10.80 2.18 2.83
C VAL A 114 10.84 1.09 3.88
N VAL A 115 11.61 0.04 3.67
CA VAL A 115 11.83 -1.00 4.67
C VAL A 115 13.00 -0.60 5.56
N LYS A 116 12.83 -0.72 6.87
CA LYS A 116 13.87 -0.55 7.87
C LYS A 116 14.11 -1.88 8.57
N GLY A 117 15.36 -2.20 8.81
CA GLY A 117 15.75 -3.40 9.54
C GLY A 117 16.81 -3.06 10.58
N ASP A 118 16.75 -3.72 11.73
CA ASP A 118 17.71 -3.56 12.81
C ASP A 118 18.12 -4.94 13.30
N MET A 119 19.40 -5.26 13.10
CA MET A 119 19.97 -6.56 13.44
C MET A 119 21.18 -6.36 14.34
N ARG A 120 21.12 -6.96 15.53
CA ARG A 120 22.16 -6.87 16.56
C ARG A 120 22.46 -8.28 17.07
N PRO A 121 23.37 -9.03 16.41
CA PRO A 121 23.79 -10.33 16.91
C PRO A 121 24.68 -10.17 18.14
N GLY A 122 24.34 -10.86 19.23
CA GLY A 122 25.19 -10.94 20.42
C GLY A 122 26.56 -11.54 20.11
N GLN A 123 27.58 -11.19 20.88
CA GLN A 123 28.94 -11.68 20.70
C GLN A 123 29.25 -12.85 21.65
N PRO A 124 30.06 -13.85 21.22
CA PRO A 124 30.80 -13.91 19.95
C PRO A 124 30.06 -14.62 18.80
N ASN A 125 28.92 -15.25 19.05
CA ASN A 125 28.29 -16.22 18.14
C ASN A 125 26.76 -16.12 18.06
N GLY A 126 26.19 -14.98 18.45
CA GLY A 126 24.77 -14.71 18.25
C GLY A 126 24.43 -14.66 16.76
N VAL A 127 23.21 -15.03 16.43
CA VAL A 127 22.68 -15.04 15.06
C VAL A 127 21.44 -14.17 15.02
N THR A 128 21.28 -13.40 13.96
CA THR A 128 20.07 -12.62 13.70
C THR A 128 19.72 -12.75 12.23
N THR A 129 18.45 -12.64 11.92
CA THR A 129 17.93 -12.64 10.56
C THR A 129 16.56 -11.97 10.54
N ASN A 130 16.22 -11.35 9.42
CA ASN A 130 14.90 -10.78 9.22
C ASN A 130 14.52 -10.87 7.74
N LYS A 131 13.22 -10.78 7.48
CA LYS A 131 12.63 -10.82 6.15
C LYS A 131 11.35 -10.02 6.12
N PHE A 132 11.21 -9.25 5.07
CA PHE A 132 10.00 -8.49 4.77
C PHE A 132 9.63 -8.73 3.31
N SER A 133 8.38 -9.07 3.05
CA SER A 133 7.82 -9.08 1.70
C SER A 133 6.45 -8.43 1.69
N PHE A 134 6.10 -7.84 0.55
CA PHE A 134 4.82 -7.18 0.39
C PHE A 134 4.18 -7.61 -0.92
N ASP A 135 2.98 -8.17 -0.81
CA ASP A 135 2.21 -8.57 -1.97
C ASP A 135 0.99 -7.67 -2.15
N PHE A 136 0.77 -7.23 -3.39
CA PHE A 136 -0.43 -6.50 -3.79
C PHE A 136 -1.19 -7.31 -4.82
N TYR A 137 -2.49 -7.46 -4.58
CA TYR A 137 -3.39 -8.16 -5.48
C TYR A 137 -4.61 -7.30 -5.82
N PHE A 138 -5.03 -7.38 -7.07
CA PHE A 138 -6.23 -6.73 -7.58
C PHE A 138 -7.16 -7.78 -8.14
N GLY A 139 -8.45 -7.70 -7.80
CA GLY A 139 -9.47 -8.59 -8.33
C GLY A 139 -10.77 -7.86 -8.60
N ARG A 140 -11.59 -8.39 -9.51
CA ARG A 140 -12.97 -7.89 -9.62
C ARG A 140 -13.74 -8.23 -8.34
N GLU A 141 -14.65 -7.34 -7.97
CA GLU A 141 -15.53 -7.56 -6.83
C GLU A 141 -16.28 -8.90 -6.97
N GLY A 142 -16.13 -9.77 -5.96
CA GLY A 142 -16.79 -11.09 -5.93
C GLY A 142 -16.11 -12.22 -6.72
N ASP A 143 -15.00 -11.96 -7.42
CA ASP A 143 -14.27 -12.99 -8.17
C ASP A 143 -12.84 -13.15 -7.63
N HIS A 144 -12.64 -14.19 -6.81
CA HIS A 144 -11.34 -14.56 -6.25
C HIS A 144 -10.44 -15.32 -7.23
N THR A 145 -10.95 -15.70 -8.41
CA THR A 145 -10.21 -16.56 -9.35
C THR A 145 -9.40 -15.78 -10.39
N SER A 146 -9.69 -14.49 -10.56
CA SER A 146 -9.06 -13.61 -11.55
C SER A 146 -8.14 -12.55 -10.94
N TRP A 147 -7.59 -12.82 -9.75
CA TRP A 147 -6.71 -11.87 -9.07
C TRP A 147 -5.41 -11.70 -9.87
N GLN A 148 -5.19 -10.47 -10.34
CA GLN A 148 -3.92 -10.04 -10.90
C GLN A 148 -3.10 -9.46 -9.75
N GLY A 149 -1.99 -10.09 -9.42
CA GLY A 149 -1.08 -9.59 -8.41
C GLY A 149 0.35 -9.62 -8.90
N ALA A 150 1.18 -8.77 -8.29
CA ALA A 150 2.61 -8.99 -8.32
C ALA A 150 3.14 -8.86 -6.90
N SER A 151 4.01 -9.80 -6.56
CA SER A 151 4.86 -9.64 -5.41
C SER A 151 5.82 -8.47 -5.66
N MET A 152 5.97 -7.59 -4.69
CA MET A 152 7.03 -6.57 -4.72
C MET A 152 8.42 -7.21 -4.56
N GLY A 153 8.48 -8.51 -4.27
CA GLY A 153 9.69 -9.19 -3.82
C GLY A 153 9.86 -9.06 -2.31
N GLY A 154 10.86 -9.76 -1.79
CA GLY A 154 11.25 -9.69 -0.39
C GLY A 154 12.64 -9.12 -0.21
N ILE A 155 12.87 -8.47 0.92
CA ILE A 155 14.20 -8.16 1.44
C ILE A 155 14.48 -9.13 2.57
N GLU A 156 15.70 -9.64 2.64
CA GLU A 156 16.17 -10.51 3.71
C GLU A 156 17.48 -9.95 4.29
N ASN A 157 17.69 -10.17 5.59
CA ASN A 157 18.88 -9.76 6.34
C ASN A 157 19.22 -8.27 6.22
N LEU A 158 18.20 -7.42 6.32
CA LEU A 158 18.35 -5.97 6.29
C LEU A 158 18.82 -5.44 7.65
N ASN A 159 19.94 -4.74 7.65
CA ASN A 159 20.38 -3.91 8.76
C ASN A 159 20.62 -2.48 8.26
N GLY A 160 19.66 -1.59 8.47
CA GLY A 160 19.61 -0.26 7.89
C GLY A 160 18.28 0.03 7.19
N THR A 161 18.33 0.63 6.01
CA THR A 161 17.14 1.10 5.29
C THR A 161 17.26 0.78 3.81
N SER A 162 16.16 0.36 3.19
CA SER A 162 16.06 0.07 1.76
C SER A 162 14.72 0.54 1.20
N GLY A 163 14.71 1.07 -0.02
CA GLY A 163 13.48 1.41 -0.73
C GLY A 163 13.04 0.25 -1.62
N LEU A 164 11.76 -0.11 -1.57
CA LEU A 164 11.12 -1.01 -2.52
C LEU A 164 10.11 -0.21 -3.36
N ASN A 165 10.26 -0.28 -4.68
CA ASN A 165 9.32 0.30 -5.62
C ASN A 165 8.83 -0.79 -6.58
N LYS A 166 7.53 -0.77 -6.87
CA LYS A 166 6.94 -1.59 -7.92
C LYS A 166 5.89 -0.79 -8.67
N SER A 167 6.05 -0.69 -10.00
CA SER A 167 5.02 -0.17 -10.90
C SER A 167 4.31 -1.28 -11.64
N PHE A 168 3.01 -1.06 -11.84
CA PHE A 168 2.09 -1.87 -12.60
C PHE A 168 1.48 -0.94 -13.65
N ASP A 169 1.98 -1.04 -14.87
CA ASP A 169 1.54 -0.19 -15.98
C ASP A 169 0.56 -0.95 -16.90
N ASP A 170 0.04 -0.25 -17.90
CA ASP A 170 -0.87 -0.80 -18.92
C ASP A 170 -2.13 -1.47 -18.35
N LEU A 171 -2.58 -1.00 -17.18
CA LEU A 171 -3.87 -1.37 -16.63
C LEU A 171 -4.99 -0.66 -17.41
N ALA A 172 -6.17 -1.28 -17.44
CA ALA A 172 -7.37 -0.70 -18.02
C ALA A 172 -8.57 -0.97 -17.11
N LEU A 173 -8.39 -0.71 -15.82
CA LEU A 173 -9.40 -1.00 -14.81
C LEU A 173 -10.50 0.07 -14.85
N THR A 174 -11.74 -0.38 -14.99
CA THR A 174 -12.97 0.42 -14.95
C THR A 174 -13.99 -0.27 -14.04
N GLY A 175 -14.95 0.50 -13.52
CA GLY A 175 -15.94 -0.01 -12.59
C GLY A 175 -15.37 -0.35 -11.21
N ASN A 176 -16.00 -1.29 -10.53
CA ASN A 176 -15.62 -1.70 -9.18
C ASN A 176 -14.57 -2.82 -9.21
N PHE A 177 -13.55 -2.69 -8.37
CA PHE A 177 -12.58 -3.73 -8.10
C PHE A 177 -12.07 -3.63 -6.67
N THR A 178 -11.36 -4.66 -6.23
CA THR A 178 -10.78 -4.76 -4.90
C THR A 178 -9.27 -4.76 -4.99
N LEU A 179 -8.63 -4.05 -4.07
CA LEU A 179 -7.20 -4.11 -3.79
C LEU A 179 -6.97 -4.82 -2.46
N ASN A 180 -6.01 -5.71 -2.40
CA ASN A 180 -5.55 -6.37 -1.20
C ASN A 180 -4.06 -6.13 -1.02
N ALA A 181 -3.69 -5.66 0.17
CA ALA A 181 -2.34 -5.35 0.58
C ALA A 181 -1.95 -6.31 1.71
N SER A 182 -0.99 -7.21 1.42
CA SER A 182 -0.61 -8.30 2.32
C SER A 182 0.89 -8.21 2.64
N PRO A 183 1.28 -7.58 3.76
CA PRO A 183 2.65 -7.63 4.24
C PRO A 183 2.93 -8.96 4.93
N TYR A 184 4.16 -9.44 4.79
CA TYR A 184 4.66 -10.61 5.50
C TYR A 184 6.00 -10.28 6.13
N GLU A 185 6.12 -10.65 7.40
CA GLU A 185 7.29 -10.39 8.22
C GLU A 185 7.76 -11.68 8.88
N TRP A 186 9.07 -11.84 8.90
CA TRP A 186 9.72 -12.89 9.64
C TRP A 186 11.00 -12.36 10.27
N THR A 187 11.15 -12.54 11.58
CA THR A 187 12.34 -12.13 12.34
C THR A 187 12.84 -13.29 13.17
N GLY A 188 14.16 -13.43 13.26
CA GLY A 188 14.83 -14.49 14.02
C GLY A 188 16.01 -13.94 14.79
N ALA A 189 16.12 -14.31 16.06
CA ALA A 189 17.22 -13.95 16.94
C ALA A 189 17.66 -15.14 17.79
N LEU A 190 18.96 -15.41 17.83
CA LEU A 190 19.60 -16.43 18.64
C LEU A 190 20.70 -15.78 19.46
N ALA A 191 20.55 -15.78 20.78
CA ALA A 191 21.51 -15.19 21.71
C ALA A 191 22.90 -15.82 21.55
N ALA A 192 23.94 -15.04 21.86
CA ALA A 192 25.27 -15.59 22.01
C ALA A 192 25.33 -16.48 23.25
N ARG A 193 25.86 -17.69 23.06
CA ARG A 193 25.99 -18.70 24.11
C ARG A 193 27.40 -19.27 24.09
N SER A 194 27.97 -19.44 25.26
CA SER A 194 29.27 -20.09 25.42
C SER A 194 29.09 -21.40 26.17
N TYR A 195 29.90 -22.40 25.82
CA TYR A 195 29.81 -23.73 26.40
C TYR A 195 30.78 -23.86 27.56
N SER A 196 30.28 -24.32 28.71
CA SER A 196 31.10 -24.70 29.86
C SER A 196 31.31 -26.21 29.85
N GLU A 197 32.53 -26.66 29.55
CA GLU A 197 32.91 -28.07 29.60
C GLU A 197 32.73 -28.66 31.01
N MET A 198 33.03 -27.87 32.06
CA MET A 198 32.91 -28.30 33.45
C MET A 198 31.46 -28.57 33.87
N ALA A 199 30.51 -27.82 33.33
CA ALA A 199 29.10 -27.95 33.65
C ALA A 199 28.30 -28.69 32.56
N ASN A 200 28.96 -29.08 31.47
CA ASN A 200 28.35 -29.70 30.29
C ASN A 200 27.10 -28.94 29.79
N MET A 201 27.15 -27.61 29.79
CA MET A 201 25.98 -26.77 29.48
C MET A 201 26.36 -25.49 28.76
N LEU A 202 25.44 -24.97 27.94
CA LEU A 202 25.51 -23.62 27.37
C LEU A 202 25.05 -22.59 28.40
N TYR A 203 25.78 -21.48 28.50
CA TYR A 203 25.36 -20.30 29.26
C TYR A 203 25.18 -19.11 28.33
N PHE A 204 24.15 -18.31 28.62
CA PHE A 204 23.90 -17.04 27.96
C PHE A 204 25.07 -16.08 28.20
N VAL A 205 25.53 -15.42 27.12
CA VAL A 205 26.61 -14.43 27.17
C VAL A 205 26.06 -13.05 26.87
N GLU A 206 25.36 -12.91 25.74
CA GLU A 206 24.85 -11.64 25.25
C GLU A 206 23.57 -11.87 24.42
N GLU A 207 22.65 -10.91 24.51
CA GLU A 207 21.37 -10.93 23.80
C GLU A 207 21.57 -10.77 22.28
N SER A 208 20.62 -11.29 21.52
CA SER A 208 20.48 -10.99 20.09
C SER A 208 19.12 -10.35 19.83
N TYR A 209 19.09 -9.38 18.92
CA TYR A 209 17.89 -8.64 18.55
C TYR A 209 17.75 -8.58 17.03
N SER A 210 16.55 -8.83 16.52
CA SER A 210 16.22 -8.66 15.11
C SER A 210 14.84 -8.05 14.94
N ASN A 211 14.74 -6.99 14.14
CA ASN A 211 13.46 -6.41 13.75
C ASN A 211 13.51 -5.99 12.27
N ILE A 212 12.36 -5.98 11.61
CA ILE A 212 12.15 -5.43 10.27
C ILE A 212 10.73 -4.90 10.16
N TRP A 213 10.57 -3.76 9.52
CA TRP A 213 9.27 -3.12 9.35
C TRP A 213 9.26 -2.23 8.12
N ALA A 214 8.07 -1.90 7.64
CA ALA A 214 7.85 -0.93 6.59
C ALA A 214 7.51 0.45 7.15
N ASP A 215 7.97 1.47 6.45
CA ASP A 215 7.70 2.86 6.70
C ASP A 215 7.33 3.54 5.37
N GLU A 216 6.60 4.64 5.44
CA GLU A 216 6.16 5.43 4.28
C GLU A 216 5.59 4.60 3.11
N ILE A 217 4.64 3.70 3.38
CA ILE A 217 3.98 2.89 2.33
C ILE A 217 3.08 3.81 1.50
N LYS A 218 3.54 4.18 0.30
CA LYS A 218 2.87 5.07 -0.64
C LYS A 218 2.26 4.29 -1.80
N LEU A 219 1.06 4.72 -2.14
CA LEU A 219 0.21 4.14 -3.15
C LEU A 219 -0.14 5.19 -4.19
N THR A 220 0.32 5.04 -5.42
CA THR A 220 0.00 5.97 -6.51
C THR A 220 -0.91 5.30 -7.51
N PHE A 221 -2.14 5.76 -7.61
CA PHE A 221 -3.06 5.39 -8.69
C PHE A 221 -2.87 6.33 -9.87
N HIS A 222 -2.52 5.79 -11.04
CA HIS A 222 -2.45 6.53 -12.28
C HIS A 222 -3.80 6.47 -12.99
N THR A 223 -4.35 7.62 -13.33
CA THR A 223 -5.70 7.76 -13.88
C THR A 223 -5.70 8.42 -15.25
N ALA A 224 -6.64 8.01 -16.11
CA ALA A 224 -6.89 8.67 -17.38
C ALA A 224 -8.39 8.75 -17.67
N ALA A 225 -8.80 9.78 -18.41
CA ALA A 225 -10.14 9.85 -18.97
C ALA A 225 -10.29 8.84 -20.12
N VAL A 226 -11.41 8.12 -20.19
CA VAL A 226 -11.68 7.02 -21.16
C VAL A 226 -12.16 7.56 -22.50
N SER A 227 -11.55 8.66 -22.97
CA SER A 227 -12.06 9.57 -23.99
C SER A 227 -13.14 10.51 -23.44
N ALA A 228 -12.98 11.79 -23.74
CA ALA A 228 -14.02 12.78 -23.54
C ALA A 228 -15.26 12.28 -24.28
N VAL A 229 -16.33 11.97 -23.56
CA VAL A 229 -17.66 12.07 -24.14
C VAL A 229 -17.66 13.42 -24.86
N PRO A 230 -17.86 13.47 -26.19
CA PRO A 230 -17.83 14.73 -26.91
C PRO A 230 -18.73 15.68 -26.13
N GLU A 231 -18.21 16.84 -25.73
CA GLU A 231 -19.03 17.79 -24.99
C GLU A 231 -20.33 18.00 -25.79
N PRO A 232 -21.46 18.32 -25.16
CA PRO A 232 -22.71 18.57 -25.90
C PRO A 232 -22.52 19.52 -27.11
N GLY A 233 -21.55 20.44 -27.01
CA GLY A 233 -21.08 21.30 -28.11
C GLY A 233 -20.47 20.56 -29.30
N SER A 234 -19.74 19.46 -29.11
CA SER A 234 -19.20 18.61 -30.17
C SER A 234 -20.30 17.89 -30.95
N TYR A 235 -21.37 17.45 -30.29
CA TYR A 235 -22.56 16.92 -30.96
C TYR A 235 -23.30 18.01 -31.74
N LEU A 236 -23.41 19.22 -31.18
CA LEU A 236 -23.95 20.37 -31.90
C LEU A 236 -23.10 20.76 -33.12
N MET A 237 -21.77 20.71 -33.02
CA MET A 237 -20.87 20.98 -34.15
C MET A 237 -20.96 19.89 -35.22
N LEU A 238 -21.04 18.62 -34.83
CA LEU A 238 -21.26 17.52 -35.76
C LEU A 238 -22.62 17.65 -36.46
N GLY A 239 -23.67 17.97 -35.70
CA GLY A 239 -25.01 18.24 -36.21
C GLY A 239 -25.06 19.43 -37.17
N ALA A 240 -24.38 20.53 -36.82
CA ALA A 240 -24.26 21.72 -37.68
C ALA A 240 -23.49 21.41 -38.97
N GLY A 241 -22.40 20.62 -38.89
CA GLY A 241 -21.65 20.16 -40.05
C GLY A 241 -22.47 19.29 -40.99
N LEU A 242 -23.25 18.36 -40.45
CA LEU A 242 -24.17 17.52 -41.22
C LEU A 242 -25.32 18.33 -41.85
N ALA A 243 -25.87 19.30 -41.12
CA ALA A 243 -26.91 20.20 -41.65
C ALA A 243 -26.40 21.08 -42.80
N LEU A 244 -25.17 21.58 -42.72
CA LEU A 244 -24.51 22.31 -43.80
C LEU A 244 -24.30 21.44 -45.04
N MET A 245 -23.82 20.20 -44.88
CA MET A 245 -23.63 19.29 -46.01
C MET A 245 -24.97 18.81 -46.63
N GLY A 246 -26.00 18.59 -45.81
CA GLY A 246 -27.35 18.27 -46.26
C GLY A 246 -28.06 19.44 -46.95
N GLY A 247 -27.81 20.68 -46.51
CA GLY A 247 -28.34 21.89 -47.12
C GLY A 247 -27.74 22.15 -48.51
N MET A 248 -26.43 21.98 -48.67
CA MET A 248 -25.74 22.20 -49.95
C MET A 248 -26.16 21.20 -51.03
N THR A 249 -26.49 19.96 -50.66
CA THR A 249 -26.98 18.95 -51.63
C THR A 249 -28.41 19.25 -52.10
N ARG A 250 -29.25 19.88 -51.27
CA ARG A 250 -30.61 20.29 -51.65
C ARG A 250 -30.62 21.52 -52.57
N CYS A 251 -29.73 22.50 -52.35
CA CYS A 251 -29.59 23.66 -53.23
C CYS A 251 -29.05 23.28 -54.62
N ARG A 252 -28.22 22.24 -54.75
CA ARG A 252 -27.72 21.75 -56.05
C ARG A 252 -28.77 21.05 -56.91
N ARG A 253 -29.88 20.57 -56.33
CA ARG A 253 -30.99 19.94 -57.07
C ARG A 253 -32.09 20.91 -57.49
N ALA A 254 -32.20 22.08 -56.84
CA ALA A 254 -33.20 23.09 -57.17
C ALA A 254 -32.74 24.11 -58.24
N GLY A 255 -31.47 24.02 -58.68
CA GLY A 255 -30.88 24.90 -59.70
C GLY A 255 -30.66 24.25 -61.07
N LYS A 256 -31.40 23.19 -61.41
CA LYS A 256 -31.46 22.61 -62.75
C LYS A 256 -32.89 22.56 -63.25
#